data_AF-L9ZMQ1-F1
#
_entry.id   AF-L9ZMQ1-F1
#
_cell.length_a   1.000
_cell.length_b   1.000
_cell.length_c   1.000
_cell.angle_alpha   90.00
_cell.angle_beta   90.00
_cell.angle_gamma   90.00
#
_symmetry.space_group_name_H-M   'P 1'
#
loop_
_entity.id
_entity.type
_entity.pdbx_description
1 polymer ?
#
loop_
_entity_poly.entity_id
_entity_poly.type
_entity_poly.pdbx_seq_one_letter_code
_entity_poly.pdbx_strand_id
1 'polypeptide(L)'
;MVRETELLAIVRRRASLLRRLATDPARPSALAAELELSRSTIDRGLSELQRAALIERATVDGQCQYRLTVAGDLALSSFEQLSDRLAQATRRSELLAELPPSAELSWQVLDGATAVTAATEPAQVAESLSIEGVLESLASETAEAERPGDDTEGADAESDRLESMLSALLRLGSVHQVVVPGPTHCLASAYCEALAGRGVVESADGKKREPGVKTVEVIAPQDAIQVLLSTFGSGTASALAADQLVLHETTQPPAYGLVSVELDAEPPETEPAALTILLVCDGGGPSDELCGLLVNDSPDAAEWARDRITSLMETAQRLSMPSE
;
A
#
# COMPACT_ATOMS: atom_id res chain seq x y z
N MET A 1 -36.84 5.68 15.51
CA MET A 1 -35.40 5.87 15.25
C MET A 1 -34.78 4.49 15.26
N VAL A 2 -34.31 4.01 14.10
CA VAL A 2 -33.69 2.68 13.96
C VAL A 2 -32.37 2.69 14.72
N ARG A 3 -32.05 1.63 15.46
CA ARG A 3 -30.76 1.54 16.17
C ARG A 3 -29.64 1.28 15.15
N GLU A 4 -28.42 1.72 15.45
CA GLU A 4 -27.25 1.56 14.57
C GLU A 4 -27.06 0.11 14.07
N THR A 5 -27.06 -0.87 14.97
CA THR A 5 -26.89 -2.28 14.62
C THR A 5 -28.03 -2.82 13.74
N GLU A 6 -29.24 -2.28 13.92
CA GLU A 6 -30.42 -2.66 13.13
C GLU A 6 -30.33 -2.04 11.73
N LEU A 7 -29.83 -0.80 11.62
CA LEU A 7 -29.60 -0.14 10.35
C LEU A 7 -28.55 -0.90 9.52
N LEU A 8 -27.41 -1.24 10.11
CA LEU A 8 -26.37 -2.03 9.45
C LEU A 8 -26.91 -3.39 8.98
N ALA A 9 -27.72 -4.06 9.81
CA ALA A 9 -28.33 -5.33 9.43
C ALA A 9 -29.29 -5.19 8.24
N ILE A 10 -30.08 -4.11 8.20
CA ILE A 10 -30.97 -3.79 7.07
C ILE A 10 -30.17 -3.54 5.81
N VAL A 11 -29.16 -2.65 5.86
CA VAL A 11 -28.32 -2.30 4.70
C VAL A 11 -27.61 -3.55 4.17
N ARG A 12 -26.95 -4.32 5.03
CA ARG A 12 -26.27 -5.58 4.64
C ARG A 12 -27.21 -6.56 3.96
N ARG A 13 -28.40 -6.79 4.54
CA ARG A 13 -29.39 -7.73 4.00
C ARG A 13 -30.03 -7.26 2.69
N ARG A 14 -30.10 -5.94 2.48
CA ARG A 14 -30.81 -5.30 1.36
C ARG A 14 -29.87 -4.57 0.39
N ALA A 15 -28.57 -4.82 0.47
CA ALA A 15 -27.56 -4.14 -0.34
C ALA A 15 -27.83 -4.26 -1.84
N SER A 16 -28.31 -5.41 -2.33
CA SER A 16 -28.66 -5.58 -3.75
C SER A 16 -29.80 -4.65 -4.22
N LEU A 17 -30.81 -4.40 -3.37
CA LEU A 17 -31.87 -3.44 -3.67
C LEU A 17 -31.37 -2.00 -3.64
N LEU A 18 -30.54 -1.65 -2.64
CA LEU A 18 -29.96 -0.32 -2.52
C LEU A 18 -29.04 -0.01 -3.70
N ARG A 19 -28.12 -0.92 -4.07
CA ARG A 19 -27.27 -0.80 -5.26
C ARG A 19 -28.08 -0.57 -6.52
N ARG A 20 -29.14 -1.36 -6.70
CA ARG A 20 -29.99 -1.21 -7.88
C ARG A 20 -30.67 0.16 -7.92
N LEU A 21 -31.15 0.64 -6.77
CA LEU A 21 -31.79 1.95 -6.66
C LEU A 21 -30.80 3.13 -6.69
N ALA A 22 -29.52 2.88 -6.43
CA ALA A 22 -28.44 3.86 -6.57
C ALA A 22 -28.18 4.19 -8.05
N THR A 23 -28.33 3.21 -8.95
CA THR A 23 -28.21 3.44 -10.39
C THR A 23 -29.36 4.30 -10.92
N ASP A 24 -30.61 3.91 -10.65
CA ASP A 24 -31.79 4.62 -11.15
C ASP A 24 -33.04 4.30 -10.31
N PRO A 25 -34.02 5.22 -10.25
CA PRO A 25 -35.33 4.92 -9.69
C PRO A 25 -36.01 3.74 -10.40
N ALA A 26 -36.62 2.84 -9.63
CA ALA A 26 -37.18 1.61 -10.19
C ALA A 26 -38.55 1.23 -9.62
N ARG A 27 -39.30 0.45 -10.40
CA ARG A 27 -40.60 -0.12 -9.99
C ARG A 27 -40.41 -1.46 -9.30
N PRO A 28 -41.29 -1.86 -8.36
CA PRO A 28 -41.22 -3.18 -7.74
C PRO A 28 -41.16 -4.34 -8.74
N SER A 29 -41.90 -4.24 -9.86
CA SER A 29 -41.90 -5.27 -10.90
C SER A 29 -40.58 -5.34 -11.68
N ALA A 30 -39.93 -4.19 -11.92
CA ALA A 30 -38.62 -4.15 -12.57
C ALA A 30 -37.55 -4.73 -11.64
N LEU A 31 -37.55 -4.33 -10.36
CA LEU A 31 -36.66 -4.88 -9.33
C LEU A 31 -36.83 -6.40 -9.17
N ALA A 32 -38.05 -6.91 -9.23
CA ALA A 32 -38.31 -8.35 -9.16
C ALA A 32 -37.74 -9.10 -10.36
N ALA A 33 -37.88 -8.54 -11.57
CA ALA A 33 -37.35 -9.14 -12.79
C ALA A 33 -35.83 -9.11 -12.83
N GLU A 34 -35.22 -7.96 -12.54
CA GLU A 34 -33.76 -7.77 -12.66
C GLU A 34 -32.97 -8.49 -11.56
N LEU A 35 -33.48 -8.53 -10.33
CA LEU A 35 -32.84 -9.24 -9.23
C LEU A 35 -33.26 -10.71 -9.12
N GLU A 36 -34.13 -11.17 -10.02
CA GLU A 36 -34.70 -12.53 -10.02
C GLU A 36 -35.34 -12.93 -8.67
N LEU A 37 -35.95 -11.95 -7.98
CA LEU A 37 -36.56 -12.15 -6.67
C LEU A 37 -38.08 -12.18 -6.75
N SER A 38 -38.69 -12.93 -5.83
CA SER A 38 -40.15 -12.93 -5.71
C SER A 38 -40.68 -11.54 -5.36
N ARG A 39 -41.88 -11.22 -5.87
CA ARG A 39 -42.55 -9.95 -5.56
C ARG A 39 -42.72 -9.72 -4.06
N SER A 40 -43.03 -10.76 -3.28
CA SER A 40 -43.17 -10.64 -1.82
C SER A 40 -41.84 -10.34 -1.12
N THR A 41 -40.71 -10.82 -1.66
CA THR A 41 -39.36 -10.48 -1.20
C THR A 41 -39.05 -9.00 -1.47
N ILE A 42 -39.35 -8.52 -2.67
CA ILE A 42 -39.16 -7.11 -3.07
C ILE A 42 -40.04 -6.19 -2.20
N ASP A 43 -41.34 -6.46 -2.12
CA ASP A 43 -42.28 -5.62 -1.36
C ASP A 43 -41.89 -5.55 0.13
N ARG A 44 -41.44 -6.67 0.71
CA ARG A 44 -40.90 -6.69 2.08
C ARG A 44 -39.63 -5.87 2.20
N GLY A 45 -38.69 -6.01 1.26
CA GLY A 45 -37.43 -5.26 1.24
C GLY A 45 -37.66 -3.75 1.11
N LEU A 46 -38.49 -3.33 0.15
CA LEU A 46 -38.87 -1.92 -0.03
C LEU A 46 -39.57 -1.37 1.21
N SER A 47 -40.46 -2.14 1.83
CA SER A 47 -41.12 -1.72 3.07
C SER A 47 -40.14 -1.57 4.24
N GLU A 48 -39.16 -2.47 4.37
CA GLU A 48 -38.09 -2.37 5.38
C GLU A 48 -37.22 -1.12 5.16
N LEU A 49 -36.75 -0.91 3.93
CA LEU A 49 -35.91 0.23 3.56
C LEU A 49 -36.65 1.57 3.72
N GLN A 50 -37.94 1.62 3.36
CA GLN A 50 -38.75 2.83 3.50
C GLN A 50 -39.04 3.14 4.98
N ARG A 51 -39.29 2.13 5.82
CA ARG A 51 -39.42 2.33 7.27
C ARG A 51 -38.13 2.85 7.91
N ALA A 52 -36.98 2.46 7.36
CA ALA A 52 -35.67 2.97 7.75
C ALA A 52 -35.31 4.33 7.11
N ALA A 53 -36.21 4.93 6.31
CA ALA A 53 -35.99 6.18 5.58
C ALA A 53 -34.79 6.17 4.61
N LEU A 54 -34.35 5.00 4.16
CA LEU A 54 -33.28 4.84 3.17
C LEU A 54 -33.77 4.96 1.73
N ILE A 55 -35.06 4.70 1.52
CA ILE A 55 -35.69 4.90 0.22
C ILE A 55 -36.98 5.67 0.40
N GLU A 56 -37.38 6.34 -0.66
CA GLU A 56 -38.68 7.00 -0.73
C GLU A 56 -39.44 6.57 -1.97
N ARG A 57 -40.76 6.69 -1.88
CA ARG A 57 -41.68 6.37 -2.95
C ARG A 57 -42.01 7.65 -3.72
N ALA A 58 -41.73 7.65 -5.01
CA ALA A 58 -42.09 8.70 -5.95
C ALA A 58 -43.18 8.21 -6.92
N THR A 59 -44.01 9.11 -7.42
CA THR A 59 -44.95 8.81 -8.51
C THR A 59 -44.58 9.66 -9.70
N VAL A 60 -44.18 9.02 -10.78
CA VAL A 60 -43.79 9.67 -12.04
C VAL A 60 -44.65 9.05 -13.15
N ASP A 61 -45.31 9.90 -13.93
CA ASP A 61 -46.22 9.49 -15.01
C ASP A 61 -47.32 8.51 -14.57
N GLY A 62 -47.84 8.71 -13.36
CA GLY A 62 -48.87 7.85 -12.77
C GLY A 62 -48.37 6.48 -12.31
N GLN A 63 -47.05 6.23 -12.34
CA GLN A 63 -46.46 4.95 -11.96
C GLN A 63 -45.61 5.11 -10.70
N CYS A 64 -45.82 4.19 -9.76
CA CYS A 64 -45.11 4.14 -8.48
C CYS A 64 -43.68 3.63 -8.68
N GLN A 65 -42.70 4.44 -8.27
CA GLN A 65 -41.28 4.13 -8.33
C GLN A 65 -40.64 4.38 -6.96
N TYR A 66 -39.52 3.73 -6.71
CA TYR A 66 -38.70 3.92 -5.52
C TYR A 66 -37.35 4.49 -5.94
N ARG A 67 -36.78 5.34 -5.08
CA ARG A 67 -35.42 5.87 -5.23
C ARG A 67 -34.73 5.97 -3.88
N LEU A 68 -33.41 6.03 -3.87
CA LEU A 68 -32.65 6.30 -2.65
C LEU A 68 -32.98 7.70 -2.12
N THR A 69 -33.03 7.81 -0.80
CA THR A 69 -32.86 9.09 -0.13
C THR A 69 -31.36 9.38 0.02
N VAL A 70 -31.00 10.62 0.39
CA VAL A 70 -29.59 10.94 0.75
C VAL A 70 -29.08 10.03 1.87
N ALA A 71 -29.94 9.70 2.85
CA ALA A 71 -29.57 8.79 3.92
C ALA A 71 -29.36 7.34 3.41
N GLY A 72 -30.12 6.91 2.40
CA GLY A 72 -29.94 5.61 1.75
C GLY A 72 -28.64 5.50 0.97
N ASP A 73 -28.30 6.56 0.24
CA ASP A 73 -27.06 6.68 -0.51
C ASP A 73 -25.84 6.64 0.42
N LEU A 74 -25.78 7.53 1.41
CA LEU A 74 -24.70 7.55 2.41
C LEU A 74 -24.56 6.22 3.16
N ALA A 75 -25.68 5.58 3.51
CA ALA A 75 -25.65 4.30 4.21
C ALA A 75 -25.13 3.16 3.33
N LEU A 76 -25.49 3.16 2.03
CA LEU A 76 -24.98 2.18 1.07
C LEU A 76 -23.47 2.37 0.88
N SER A 77 -23.01 3.59 0.55
CA SER A 77 -21.60 3.88 0.33
C SER A 77 -20.74 3.54 1.56
N SER A 78 -21.21 3.89 2.77
CA SER A 78 -20.51 3.54 4.02
C SER A 78 -20.43 2.02 4.24
N PHE A 79 -21.50 1.28 3.90
CA PHE A 79 -21.50 -0.18 4.02
C PHE A 79 -20.56 -0.84 3.01
N GLU A 80 -20.50 -0.33 1.78
CA GLU A 80 -19.59 -0.82 0.75
C GLU A 80 -18.13 -0.57 1.15
N GLN A 81 -17.79 0.66 1.55
CA GLN A 81 -16.45 0.99 2.05
C GLN A 81 -16.04 0.11 3.25
N LEU A 82 -16.94 -0.12 4.22
CA LEU A 82 -16.67 -1.01 5.34
C LEU A 82 -16.46 -2.47 4.88
N SER A 83 -17.29 -2.95 3.96
CA SER A 83 -17.21 -4.32 3.44
C SER A 83 -15.89 -4.55 2.70
N ASP A 84 -15.48 -3.58 1.88
CA ASP A 84 -14.25 -3.64 1.11
C ASP A 84 -13.03 -3.61 2.05
N ARG A 85 -13.02 -2.72 3.05
CA ARG A 85 -11.96 -2.67 4.08
C ARG A 85 -11.83 -3.98 4.85
N LEU A 86 -12.94 -4.61 5.25
CA LEU A 86 -12.90 -5.90 5.95
C LEU A 86 -12.41 -7.04 5.03
N ALA A 87 -12.82 -7.05 3.77
CA ALA A 87 -12.34 -8.03 2.80
C ALA A 87 -10.84 -7.86 2.52
N GLN A 88 -10.38 -6.62 2.47
CA GLN A 88 -8.97 -6.26 2.35
C GLN A 88 -8.13 -6.68 3.56
N ALA A 89 -8.56 -6.36 4.79
CA ALA A 89 -7.86 -6.82 5.99
C ALA A 89 -7.82 -8.35 6.10
N THR A 90 -8.88 -9.04 5.67
CA THR A 90 -8.91 -10.50 5.62
C THR A 90 -7.92 -11.04 4.60
N ARG A 91 -7.82 -10.43 3.41
CA ARG A 91 -6.86 -10.84 2.38
C ARG A 91 -5.40 -10.70 2.79
N ARG A 92 -5.11 -9.81 3.75
CA ARG A 92 -3.76 -9.51 4.21
C ARG A 92 -3.53 -9.94 5.66
N SER A 93 -4.42 -10.77 6.21
CA SER A 93 -4.43 -11.09 7.64
C SER A 93 -3.17 -11.82 8.10
N GLU A 94 -2.57 -12.63 7.24
CA GLU A 94 -1.32 -13.34 7.53
C GLU A 94 -0.19 -12.34 7.76
N LEU A 95 0.05 -11.45 6.79
CA LEU A 95 1.09 -10.42 6.91
C LEU A 95 0.80 -9.42 8.06
N LEU A 96 -0.47 -9.02 8.24
CA LEU A 96 -0.85 -8.14 9.35
C LEU A 96 -0.71 -8.80 10.73
N ALA A 97 -0.71 -10.14 10.82
CA ALA A 97 -0.54 -10.85 12.08
C ALA A 97 0.91 -10.85 12.59
N GLU A 98 1.89 -10.61 11.70
CA GLU A 98 3.31 -10.48 12.05
C GLU A 98 3.61 -9.14 12.75
N LEU A 99 2.75 -8.13 12.57
CA LEU A 99 2.90 -6.84 13.23
C LEU A 99 2.43 -6.90 14.69
N PRO A 100 3.16 -6.28 15.63
CA PRO A 100 2.69 -6.23 17.01
C PRO A 100 1.43 -5.37 17.12
N PRO A 101 0.57 -5.60 18.14
CA PRO A 101 -0.66 -4.83 18.34
C PRO A 101 -0.48 -3.32 18.53
N SER A 102 0.74 -2.87 18.84
CA SER A 102 1.13 -1.47 18.95
C SER A 102 1.46 -0.81 17.60
N ALA A 103 1.46 -1.56 16.50
CA ALA A 103 1.71 -1.00 15.17
C ALA A 103 0.62 0.01 14.79
N GLU A 104 1.01 1.28 14.68
CA GLU A 104 0.13 2.37 14.29
C GLU A 104 -0.05 2.38 12.76
N LEU A 105 -1.09 1.71 12.27
CA LEU A 105 -1.46 1.67 10.86
C LEU A 105 -2.77 2.42 10.59
N SER A 106 -2.82 3.14 9.47
CA SER A 106 -4.03 3.79 8.94
C SER A 106 -4.66 2.95 7.84
N TRP A 107 -5.98 3.08 7.64
CA TRP A 107 -6.62 2.54 6.44
C TRP A 107 -6.11 3.20 5.16
N GLN A 108 -5.56 4.41 5.21
CA GLN A 108 -5.00 5.09 4.04
C GLN A 108 -3.88 4.28 3.38
N VAL A 109 -3.01 3.63 4.16
CA VAL A 109 -1.97 2.76 3.60
C VAL A 109 -2.49 1.37 3.22
N LEU A 110 -3.55 0.89 3.86
CA LEU A 110 -4.10 -0.45 3.61
C LEU A 110 -5.08 -0.49 2.43
N ASP A 111 -5.79 0.61 2.17
CA ASP A 111 -6.81 0.69 1.13
C ASP A 111 -6.17 0.64 -0.25
N GLY A 112 -6.51 -0.38 -1.05
CA GLY A 112 -5.86 -0.62 -2.35
C GLY A 112 -4.47 -1.27 -2.28
N ALA A 113 -3.90 -1.50 -1.10
CA ALA A 113 -2.55 -2.07 -0.98
C ALA A 113 -2.41 -3.49 -1.55
N THR A 114 -1.24 -3.80 -2.07
CA THR A 114 -0.89 -5.16 -2.50
C THR A 114 0.00 -5.81 -1.46
N ALA A 115 -0.41 -6.97 -0.96
CA ALA A 115 0.45 -7.78 -0.11
C ALA A 115 1.40 -8.59 -1.00
N VAL A 116 2.69 -8.38 -0.80
CA VAL A 116 3.77 -9.05 -1.50
C VAL A 116 4.48 -9.96 -0.51
N THR A 117 4.47 -11.25 -0.78
CA THR A 117 5.22 -12.27 -0.04
C THR A 117 6.17 -12.96 -1.00
N ALA A 118 7.02 -13.86 -0.50
CA ALA A 118 7.89 -14.66 -1.35
C ALA A 118 7.13 -15.53 -2.38
N ALA A 119 5.83 -15.78 -2.18
CA ALA A 119 4.97 -16.48 -3.12
C ALA A 119 4.39 -15.57 -4.22
N THR A 120 4.43 -14.24 -4.05
CA THR A 120 3.82 -13.30 -4.99
C THR A 120 4.63 -13.19 -6.27
N GLU A 121 3.94 -13.30 -7.42
CA GLU A 121 4.58 -13.14 -8.72
C GLU A 121 4.73 -11.65 -9.09
N PRO A 122 5.84 -11.25 -9.74
CA PRO A 122 6.05 -9.89 -10.23
C PRO A 122 4.88 -9.30 -11.03
N ALA A 123 4.25 -10.10 -11.89
CA ALA A 123 3.11 -9.68 -12.70
C ALA A 123 1.92 -9.23 -11.85
N GLN A 124 1.67 -9.89 -10.72
CA GLN A 124 0.56 -9.54 -9.82
C GLN A 124 0.81 -8.19 -9.13
N VAL A 125 2.07 -7.88 -8.80
CA VAL A 125 2.46 -6.60 -8.23
C VAL A 125 2.36 -5.48 -9.27
N ALA A 126 2.78 -5.75 -10.51
CA ALA A 126 2.69 -4.76 -11.57
C ALA A 126 1.23 -4.46 -11.98
N GLU A 127 0.35 -5.47 -12.00
CA GLU A 127 -1.08 -5.29 -12.32
C GLU A 127 -1.84 -4.48 -11.28
N SER A 128 -1.39 -4.50 -10.02
CA SER A 128 -2.04 -3.79 -8.93
C SER A 128 -1.55 -2.34 -8.76
N LEU A 129 -0.43 -1.98 -9.39
CA LEU A 129 0.12 -0.63 -9.39
C LEU A 129 -0.24 0.09 -10.69
N SER A 130 -0.59 1.36 -10.57
CA SER A 130 -0.87 2.28 -11.69
C SER A 130 0.40 2.93 -12.24
N ILE A 131 1.56 2.28 -12.05
CA ILE A 131 2.87 2.82 -12.40
C ILE A 131 3.37 2.11 -13.67
N GLU A 132 3.74 2.90 -14.67
CA GLU A 132 4.28 2.41 -15.94
C GLU A 132 5.71 1.88 -15.76
N GLY A 133 6.08 0.79 -16.44
CA GLY A 133 7.44 0.24 -16.40
C GLY A 133 7.75 -0.66 -15.19
N VAL A 134 6.80 -0.85 -14.27
CA VAL A 134 7.01 -1.69 -13.08
C VAL A 134 7.29 -3.13 -13.45
N LEU A 135 6.52 -3.70 -14.37
CA LEU A 135 6.70 -5.10 -14.75
C LEU A 135 8.09 -5.36 -15.32
N GLU A 136 8.60 -4.47 -16.17
CA GLU A 136 9.95 -4.57 -16.72
C GLU A 136 11.02 -4.47 -15.63
N SER A 137 10.83 -3.56 -14.65
CA SER A 137 11.73 -3.41 -13.51
C SER A 137 11.77 -4.69 -12.65
N LEU A 138 10.60 -5.21 -12.28
CA LEU A 138 10.49 -6.42 -11.45
C LEU A 138 10.99 -7.67 -12.18
N ALA A 139 10.70 -7.81 -13.48
CA ALA A 139 11.13 -8.95 -14.29
C ALA A 139 12.65 -8.99 -14.49
N SER A 140 13.28 -7.82 -14.69
CA SER A 140 14.73 -7.71 -14.84
C SER A 140 15.47 -8.23 -13.61
N GLU A 141 15.01 -7.91 -12.40
CA GLU A 141 15.64 -8.36 -11.15
C GLU A 141 15.48 -9.86 -10.93
N THR A 142 14.28 -10.41 -11.17
CA THR A 142 14.08 -11.87 -11.02
C THR A 142 14.96 -12.70 -11.95
N ALA A 143 15.26 -12.21 -13.15
CA ALA A 143 16.15 -12.89 -14.10
C ALA A 143 17.62 -12.85 -13.68
N GLU A 144 18.04 -11.87 -12.88
CA GLU A 144 19.41 -11.80 -12.34
C GLU A 144 19.57 -12.65 -11.07
N ALA A 145 18.52 -12.73 -10.24
CA ALA A 145 18.47 -13.57 -9.04
C ALA A 145 18.42 -15.08 -9.34
N GLU A 146 17.82 -15.50 -10.47
CA GLU A 146 17.76 -16.91 -10.90
C GLU A 146 19.07 -17.48 -11.50
N ARG A 147 20.20 -16.74 -11.45
CA ARG A 147 21.49 -17.29 -11.90
C ARG A 147 21.88 -18.48 -11.00
N PRO A 148 22.20 -19.66 -11.57
CA PRO A 148 22.37 -20.89 -10.80
C PRO A 148 23.69 -20.84 -10.02
N GLY A 149 23.61 -20.44 -8.75
CA GLY A 149 24.71 -20.39 -7.81
C GLY A 149 24.20 -20.64 -6.40
N ASP A 150 24.44 -21.87 -5.94
CA ASP A 150 24.25 -22.39 -4.58
C ASP A 150 22.85 -22.90 -4.19
N ASP A 151 22.85 -24.11 -3.63
CA ASP A 151 21.67 -24.89 -3.21
C ASP A 151 21.13 -24.37 -1.87
N THR A 152 20.62 -23.14 -1.83
CA THR A 152 20.03 -22.56 -0.61
C THR A 152 18.54 -22.90 -0.52
N GLU A 153 18.20 -24.10 -0.04
CA GLU A 153 16.81 -24.49 0.21
C GLU A 153 16.22 -23.83 1.48
N GLY A 154 15.08 -23.14 1.34
CA GLY A 154 13.99 -23.18 2.33
C GLY A 154 13.62 -21.91 3.11
N ALA A 155 14.47 -20.90 3.24
CA ALA A 155 14.12 -19.62 3.90
C ALA A 155 14.92 -18.45 3.32
N ASP A 156 16.24 -18.62 3.15
CA ASP A 156 17.11 -17.62 2.52
C ASP A 156 16.62 -17.26 1.10
N ALA A 157 16.19 -18.25 0.31
CA ALA A 157 15.65 -18.01 -1.03
C ALA A 157 14.33 -17.20 -1.04
N GLU A 158 13.52 -17.31 0.02
CA GLU A 158 12.28 -16.52 0.14
C GLU A 158 12.61 -15.06 0.50
N SER A 159 13.54 -14.85 1.44
CA SER A 159 14.04 -13.52 1.79
C SER A 159 14.73 -12.86 0.59
N ASP A 160 15.58 -13.58 -0.14
CA ASP A 160 16.28 -13.08 -1.34
C ASP A 160 15.30 -12.61 -2.42
N ARG A 161 14.18 -13.33 -2.59
CA ARG A 161 13.14 -12.94 -3.56
C ARG A 161 12.42 -11.66 -3.13
N LEU A 162 12.13 -11.51 -1.84
CA LEU A 162 11.53 -10.29 -1.29
C LEU A 162 12.50 -9.10 -1.38
N GLU A 163 13.78 -9.32 -1.11
CA GLU A 163 14.84 -8.33 -1.28
C GLU A 163 14.97 -7.87 -2.73
N SER A 164 14.94 -8.82 -3.68
CA SER A 164 14.98 -8.52 -5.12
C SER A 164 13.77 -7.69 -5.55
N MET A 165 12.57 -8.04 -5.07
CA MET A 165 11.35 -7.28 -5.35
C MET A 165 11.42 -5.86 -4.75
N LEU A 166 11.90 -5.73 -3.51
CA LEU A 166 12.11 -4.44 -2.87
C LEU A 166 13.13 -3.60 -3.65
N SER A 167 14.27 -4.17 -4.04
CA SER A 167 15.31 -3.54 -4.88
C SER A 167 14.72 -3.00 -6.18
N ALA A 168 13.89 -3.80 -6.87
CA ALA A 168 13.20 -3.39 -8.09
C ALA A 168 12.23 -2.21 -7.88
N LEU A 169 11.45 -2.22 -6.78
CA LEU A 169 10.52 -1.14 -6.44
C LEU A 169 11.24 0.16 -6.06
N LEU A 170 12.34 0.07 -5.31
CA LEU A 170 13.17 1.22 -4.94
C LEU A 170 13.80 1.90 -6.16
N ARG A 171 14.01 1.17 -7.26
CA ARG A 171 14.57 1.76 -8.50
C ARG A 171 13.58 2.63 -9.28
N LEU A 172 12.29 2.58 -8.96
CA LEU A 172 11.25 3.35 -9.66
C LEU A 172 11.32 4.86 -9.39
N GLY A 173 11.96 5.28 -8.30
CA GLY A 173 12.03 6.68 -7.90
C GLY A 173 13.44 7.16 -7.58
N SER A 174 13.58 8.48 -7.54
CA SER A 174 14.84 9.18 -7.30
C SER A 174 14.95 9.74 -5.88
N VAL A 175 13.84 10.04 -5.22
CA VAL A 175 13.82 10.57 -3.84
C VAL A 175 13.15 9.55 -2.93
N HIS A 176 13.89 9.07 -1.93
CA HIS A 176 13.39 8.07 -0.99
C HIS A 176 13.42 8.62 0.44
N GLN A 177 12.32 8.44 1.15
CA GLN A 177 12.27 8.64 2.60
C GLN A 177 12.00 7.31 3.27
N VAL A 178 12.83 6.95 4.24
CA VAL A 178 12.91 5.60 4.80
C VAL A 178 12.84 5.67 6.31
N VAL A 179 12.00 4.83 6.89
CA VAL A 179 11.96 4.54 8.32
C VAL A 179 12.28 3.09 8.51
N VAL A 180 13.24 2.83 9.38
CA VAL A 180 13.72 1.48 9.66
C VAL A 180 13.38 1.13 11.11
N PRO A 181 12.73 -0.02 11.37
CA PRO A 181 12.30 -0.39 12.72
C PRO A 181 13.47 -0.86 13.61
N GLY A 182 14.53 -1.38 12.99
CA GLY A 182 15.64 -2.05 13.65
C GLY A 182 16.81 -2.33 12.69
N PRO A 183 17.79 -3.16 13.07
CA PRO A 183 18.93 -3.51 12.23
C PRO A 183 18.53 -4.46 11.07
N THR A 184 17.80 -3.94 10.09
CA THR A 184 17.30 -4.72 8.96
C THR A 184 18.36 -4.82 7.87
N HIS A 185 18.99 -5.99 7.75
CA HIS A 185 20.03 -6.26 6.75
C HIS A 185 19.48 -6.16 5.30
N CYS A 186 18.24 -6.58 5.10
CA CYS A 186 17.56 -6.61 3.80
C CYS A 186 17.41 -5.23 3.15
N LEU A 187 17.01 -4.22 3.94
CA LEU A 187 16.90 -2.84 3.45
C LEU A 187 18.25 -2.31 3.00
N ALA A 188 19.28 -2.55 3.81
CA ALA A 188 20.61 -2.07 3.52
C ALA A 188 21.19 -2.72 2.24
N SER A 189 20.95 -4.02 2.06
CA SER A 189 21.28 -4.76 0.84
C SER A 189 20.55 -4.17 -0.39
N ALA A 190 19.22 -4.07 -0.32
CA ALA A 190 18.38 -3.54 -1.40
C ALA A 190 18.75 -2.10 -1.79
N TYR A 191 19.06 -1.23 -0.82
CA TYR A 191 19.54 0.13 -1.11
C TYR A 191 20.93 0.13 -1.74
N CYS A 192 21.85 -0.73 -1.28
CA CYS A 192 23.16 -0.83 -1.90
C CYS A 192 23.07 -1.29 -3.35
N GLU A 193 22.22 -2.26 -3.66
CA GLU A 193 21.94 -2.66 -5.04
C GLU A 193 21.28 -1.55 -5.85
N ALA A 194 20.25 -0.89 -5.30
CA ALA A 194 19.55 0.19 -5.98
C ALA A 194 20.44 1.43 -6.23
N LEU A 195 21.45 1.67 -5.38
CA LEU A 195 22.45 2.74 -5.53
C LEU A 195 23.65 2.31 -6.40
N ALA A 196 24.09 1.05 -6.30
CA ALA A 196 25.20 0.48 -7.06
C ALA A 196 24.83 0.12 -8.50
N GLY A 197 23.55 -0.13 -8.77
CA GLY A 197 22.93 -0.40 -10.07
C GLY A 197 22.98 0.78 -11.05
N ARG A 198 24.12 1.50 -11.10
CA ARG A 198 24.55 2.37 -12.21
C ARG A 198 24.76 1.56 -13.50
N GLY A 199 23.73 0.84 -13.92
CA GLY A 199 23.62 0.21 -15.23
C GLY A 199 22.72 1.07 -16.10
N VAL A 200 23.21 1.41 -17.29
CA VAL A 200 22.45 2.14 -18.32
C VAL A 200 21.15 1.38 -18.58
N VAL A 201 20.00 1.88 -18.13
CA VAL A 201 18.70 1.41 -18.61
C VAL A 201 18.56 1.97 -20.02
N GLU A 202 18.85 1.13 -21.02
CA GLU A 202 18.50 1.43 -22.40
C GLU A 202 16.97 1.36 -22.52
N SER A 203 16.30 2.52 -22.48
CA SER A 203 14.90 2.58 -22.90
C SER A 203 14.78 2.07 -24.34
N ALA A 204 13.65 1.41 -24.65
CA ALA A 204 13.31 0.90 -25.98
C ALA A 204 13.37 1.95 -27.11
N ASP A 205 13.48 3.24 -26.77
CA ASP A 205 13.55 4.39 -27.67
C ASP A 205 14.98 4.94 -27.91
N GLY A 206 16.03 4.24 -27.43
CA GLY A 206 17.44 4.62 -27.67
C GLY A 206 17.90 5.92 -26.98
N LYS A 207 17.03 6.53 -26.16
CA LYS A 207 17.36 7.69 -25.34
C LYS A 207 17.99 7.22 -24.03
N LYS A 208 19.30 7.44 -23.87
CA LYS A 208 19.99 7.26 -22.59
C LYS A 208 19.35 8.19 -21.56
N ARG A 209 18.60 7.64 -20.59
CA ARG A 209 18.29 8.35 -19.35
C ARG A 209 19.60 8.47 -18.57
N GLU A 210 20.04 9.70 -18.31
CA GLU A 210 21.07 9.91 -17.29
C GLU A 210 20.47 9.48 -15.95
N PRO A 211 21.15 8.64 -15.15
CA PRO A 211 20.63 8.25 -13.84
C PRO A 211 20.52 9.51 -12.98
N GLY A 212 19.28 9.87 -12.61
CA GLY A 212 19.02 10.94 -11.67
C GLY A 212 19.77 10.71 -10.37
N VAL A 213 20.25 11.79 -9.75
CA VAL A 213 20.90 11.71 -8.44
C VAL A 213 19.86 11.20 -7.45
N LYS A 214 20.07 10.00 -6.91
CA LYS A 214 19.20 9.46 -5.87
C LYS A 214 19.51 10.13 -4.53
N THR A 215 18.49 10.68 -3.89
CA THR A 215 18.60 11.22 -2.54
C THR A 215 17.78 10.36 -1.60
N VAL A 216 18.44 9.85 -0.55
CA VAL A 216 17.83 8.93 0.42
C VAL A 216 17.91 9.56 1.80
N GLU A 217 16.78 9.69 2.48
CA GLU A 217 16.69 10.14 3.86
C GLU A 217 16.25 8.96 4.73
N VAL A 218 17.05 8.60 5.73
CA VAL A 218 16.82 7.43 6.57
C VAL A 218 16.65 7.83 8.02
N ILE A 219 15.56 7.36 8.64
CA ILE A 219 15.25 7.50 10.06
C ILE A 219 15.33 6.10 10.67
N ALA A 220 16.25 5.91 11.61
CA ALA A 220 16.51 4.58 12.17
C ALA A 220 17.01 4.68 13.61
N PRO A 221 16.87 3.62 14.43
CA PRO A 221 17.51 3.56 15.73
C PRO A 221 19.03 3.45 15.60
N GLN A 222 19.74 3.79 16.69
CA GLN A 222 21.20 3.92 16.67
C GLN A 222 21.92 2.63 16.25
N ASP A 223 21.44 1.48 16.72
CA ASP A 223 21.97 0.16 16.37
C ASP A 223 21.81 -0.16 14.88
N ALA A 224 20.66 0.15 14.29
CA ALA A 224 20.42 0.01 12.85
C ALA A 224 21.38 0.90 12.03
N ILE A 225 21.60 2.13 12.48
CA ILE A 225 22.57 3.04 11.84
C ILE A 225 24.00 2.48 11.92
N GLN A 226 24.40 1.90 13.06
CA GLN A 226 25.71 1.26 13.20
C GLN A 226 25.87 0.06 12.26
N VAL A 227 24.81 -0.74 12.07
CA VAL A 227 24.82 -1.84 11.09
C VAL A 227 24.97 -1.30 9.67
N LEU A 228 24.21 -0.27 9.29
CA LEU A 228 24.33 0.38 7.98
C LEU A 228 25.75 0.92 7.72
N LEU A 229 26.39 1.52 8.73
CA LEU A 229 27.73 2.07 8.63
C LEU A 229 28.83 0.99 8.64
N SER A 230 28.66 -0.10 9.38
CA SER A 230 29.66 -1.16 9.50
C SER A 230 29.62 -2.15 8.34
N THR A 231 28.42 -2.57 7.92
CA THR A 231 28.23 -3.56 6.85
C THR A 231 28.54 -2.95 5.48
N PHE A 232 28.23 -1.66 5.25
CA PHE A 232 28.33 -1.03 3.93
C PHE A 232 29.34 0.12 3.87
N GLY A 233 30.29 0.15 4.81
CA GLY A 233 31.11 1.31 5.16
C GLY A 233 31.63 2.19 4.03
N SER A 234 32.17 1.65 2.93
CA SER A 234 32.66 2.47 1.81
C SER A 234 31.55 3.09 0.95
N GLY A 235 30.45 2.36 0.73
CA GLY A 235 29.29 2.84 -0.03
C GLY A 235 28.52 3.91 0.75
N THR A 236 28.23 3.65 2.03
CA THR A 236 27.52 4.57 2.92
C THR A 236 28.31 5.87 3.13
N ALA A 237 29.63 5.77 3.36
CA ALA A 237 30.48 6.95 3.51
C ALA A 237 30.55 7.79 2.22
N SER A 238 30.62 7.15 1.06
CA SER A 238 30.60 7.87 -0.22
C SER A 238 29.27 8.58 -0.48
N ALA A 239 28.14 7.96 -0.14
CA ALA A 239 26.82 8.56 -0.30
C ALA A 239 26.60 9.74 0.67
N LEU A 240 27.04 9.60 1.93
CA LEU A 240 27.06 10.68 2.92
C LEU A 240 27.93 11.86 2.45
N ALA A 241 29.13 11.58 1.94
CA ALA A 241 30.03 12.63 1.43
C ALA A 241 29.49 13.34 0.17
N ALA A 242 28.66 12.65 -0.61
CA ALA A 242 28.01 13.19 -1.80
C ALA A 242 26.68 13.90 -1.52
N ASP A 243 26.27 14.02 -0.25
CA ASP A 243 24.95 14.55 0.18
C ASP A 243 23.76 13.79 -0.45
N GLN A 244 23.98 12.51 -0.78
CA GLN A 244 22.99 11.59 -1.34
C GLN A 244 22.28 10.76 -0.27
N LEU A 245 22.82 10.74 0.95
CA LEU A 245 22.28 10.03 2.10
C LEU A 245 22.24 10.95 3.32
N VAL A 246 21.07 11.07 3.94
CA VAL A 246 20.89 11.79 5.22
C VAL A 246 20.41 10.80 6.27
N LEU A 247 21.06 10.78 7.44
CA LEU A 247 20.74 9.86 8.53
C LEU A 247 20.16 10.62 9.74
N HIS A 248 19.06 10.10 10.26
CA HIS A 248 18.36 10.60 11.45
C HIS A 248 18.23 9.47 12.46
N GLU A 249 18.68 9.71 13.69
CA GLU A 249 18.55 8.79 14.80
C GLU A 249 17.20 8.99 15.50
N THR A 250 16.42 7.92 15.67
CA THR A 250 15.21 7.92 16.50
C THR A 250 15.34 6.97 17.69
N THR A 251 14.74 7.34 18.81
CA THR A 251 14.64 6.47 20.00
C THR A 251 13.29 5.74 20.07
N GLN A 252 12.37 6.06 19.16
CA GLN A 252 11.02 5.50 19.09
C GLN A 252 10.72 5.03 17.66
N PRO A 253 11.43 4.00 17.16
CA PRO A 253 11.11 3.45 15.85
C PRO A 253 9.71 2.82 15.86
N PRO A 254 8.96 2.91 14.74
CA PRO A 254 7.75 2.12 14.58
C PRO A 254 8.09 0.63 14.50
N ALA A 255 7.07 -0.23 14.66
CA ALA A 255 7.22 -1.68 14.58
C ALA A 255 7.22 -2.24 13.15
N TYR A 256 7.37 -1.38 12.15
CA TYR A 256 7.39 -1.71 10.73
C TYR A 256 8.39 -0.80 10.04
N GLY A 257 8.93 -1.23 8.90
CA GLY A 257 9.65 -0.33 8.01
C GLY A 257 8.67 0.43 7.13
N LEU A 258 9.00 1.66 6.77
CA LEU A 258 8.20 2.48 5.88
C LEU A 258 9.10 3.16 4.87
N VAL A 259 8.77 3.01 3.59
CA VAL A 259 9.45 3.70 2.50
C VAL A 259 8.44 4.49 1.70
N SER A 260 8.73 5.76 1.49
CA SER A 260 8.06 6.60 0.49
C SER A 260 9.04 6.83 -0.64
N VAL A 261 8.67 6.40 -1.85
CA VAL A 261 9.46 6.56 -3.07
C VAL A 261 8.74 7.58 -3.95
N GLU A 262 9.32 8.77 -4.14
CA GLU A 262 8.81 9.73 -5.12
C GLU A 262 9.22 9.28 -6.52
N LEU A 263 8.20 9.07 -7.36
CA LEU A 263 8.38 8.65 -8.75
C LEU A 263 8.67 9.87 -9.60
N ASP A 264 9.52 9.69 -10.61
CA ASP A 264 9.84 10.75 -11.55
C ASP A 264 8.58 11.10 -12.37
N ALA A 265 8.01 12.29 -12.13
CA ALA A 265 6.80 12.74 -12.81
C ALA A 265 7.06 13.00 -14.30
N GLU A 266 6.35 12.29 -15.18
CA GLU A 266 6.19 12.69 -16.58
C GLU A 266 4.70 12.88 -16.89
N PRO A 267 4.24 14.08 -17.32
CA PRO A 267 4.93 15.36 -17.49
C PRO A 267 5.06 16.19 -16.17
N PRO A 268 5.94 17.22 -16.13
CA PRO A 268 6.25 18.02 -14.93
C PRO A 268 5.09 18.89 -14.38
N GLU A 269 3.91 18.87 -15.02
CA GLU A 269 2.72 19.60 -14.57
C GLU A 269 1.83 18.76 -13.64
N THR A 270 2.11 17.47 -13.50
CA THR A 270 1.40 16.56 -12.59
C THR A 270 2.13 16.51 -11.25
N GLU A 271 1.38 16.44 -10.14
CA GLU A 271 1.99 16.15 -8.84
C GLU A 271 2.77 14.82 -8.94
N PRO A 272 3.99 14.75 -8.38
CA PRO A 272 4.78 13.53 -8.43
C PRO A 272 4.02 12.41 -7.74
N ALA A 273 3.76 11.35 -8.51
CA ALA A 273 3.21 10.12 -7.95
C ALA A 273 4.23 9.56 -6.95
N ALA A 274 3.74 8.93 -5.89
CA ALA A 274 4.60 8.33 -4.89
C ALA A 274 4.15 6.91 -4.59
N LEU A 275 5.12 6.03 -4.42
CA LEU A 275 4.92 4.65 -4.04
C LEU A 275 5.22 4.51 -2.56
N THR A 276 4.22 4.05 -1.80
CA THR A 276 4.37 3.70 -0.39
C THR A 276 4.64 2.21 -0.27
N ILE A 277 5.71 1.86 0.43
CA ILE A 277 6.09 0.47 0.72
C ILE A 277 6.20 0.34 2.23
N LEU A 278 5.36 -0.50 2.83
CA LEU A 278 5.47 -0.86 4.24
C LEU A 278 6.11 -2.23 4.35
N LEU A 279 7.21 -2.30 5.09
CA LEU A 279 7.97 -3.52 5.34
C LEU A 279 7.48 -4.15 6.63
N VAL A 280 7.07 -5.40 6.54
CA VAL A 280 6.64 -6.18 7.70
C VAL A 280 7.76 -7.15 8.03
N CYS A 281 8.37 -6.95 9.20
CA CYS A 281 9.42 -7.81 9.73
C CYS A 281 8.87 -8.65 10.89
N ASP A 282 9.45 -9.82 11.11
CA ASP A 282 9.14 -10.64 12.29
C ASP A 282 9.68 -9.96 13.55
N GLY A 283 8.80 -9.27 14.27
CA GLY A 283 9.11 -8.60 15.53
C GLY A 283 9.38 -9.55 16.72
N GLY A 284 9.37 -10.87 16.49
CA GLY A 284 9.60 -11.91 17.50
C GLY A 284 10.96 -12.62 17.41
N GLY A 285 11.71 -12.46 16.31
CA GLY A 285 12.94 -13.20 16.02
C GLY A 285 14.24 -12.40 16.28
N PRO A 286 15.39 -13.08 16.47
CA PRO A 286 16.70 -12.44 16.60
C PRO A 286 17.23 -11.83 15.28
N SER A 287 16.57 -12.10 14.14
CA SER A 287 17.00 -11.74 12.79
C SER A 287 16.26 -10.54 12.16
N ASP A 288 15.16 -10.05 12.76
CA ASP A 288 14.31 -8.98 12.21
C ASP A 288 14.05 -9.17 10.69
N GLU A 289 13.72 -10.42 10.34
CA GLU A 289 13.65 -10.90 8.96
C GLU A 289 12.41 -10.37 8.25
N LEU A 290 12.54 -10.10 6.95
CA LEU A 290 11.46 -9.53 6.14
C LEU A 290 10.41 -10.60 5.80
N CYS A 291 9.22 -10.50 6.39
CA CYS A 291 8.11 -11.41 6.12
C CYS A 291 7.32 -11.03 4.86
N GLY A 292 7.32 -9.75 4.50
CA GLY A 292 6.66 -9.28 3.28
C GLY A 292 6.50 -7.77 3.21
N LEU A 293 5.88 -7.31 2.13
CA LEU A 293 5.66 -5.91 1.81
C LEU A 293 4.17 -5.62 1.65
N LEU A 294 3.74 -4.44 2.07
CA LEU A 294 2.50 -3.83 1.62
C LEU A 294 2.84 -2.66 0.71
N VAL A 295 2.47 -2.77 -0.56
CA VAL A 295 2.80 -1.78 -1.59
C VAL A 295 1.54 -1.03 -2.01
N ASN A 296 1.58 0.30 -2.06
CA ASN A 296 0.42 1.14 -2.39
C ASN A 296 0.86 2.43 -3.06
N ASP A 297 0.30 2.73 -4.23
CA ASP A 297 0.59 3.93 -5.05
C ASP A 297 -0.54 4.96 -5.02
N SER A 298 -1.54 4.77 -4.15
CA SER A 298 -2.62 5.75 -4.00
C SER A 298 -2.13 7.05 -3.35
N PRO A 299 -2.70 8.22 -3.74
CA PRO A 299 -2.37 9.50 -3.13
C PRO A 299 -2.60 9.52 -1.61
N ASP A 300 -3.66 8.88 -1.12
CA ASP A 300 -3.98 8.80 0.31
C ASP A 300 -2.90 8.02 1.08
N ALA A 301 -2.36 6.95 0.51
CA ALA A 301 -1.26 6.20 1.11
C ALA A 301 0.03 7.02 1.15
N ALA A 302 0.35 7.73 0.05
CA ALA A 302 1.51 8.61 -0.03
C ALA A 302 1.44 9.79 0.95
N GLU A 303 0.27 10.42 1.09
CA GLU A 303 0.02 11.47 2.08
C GLU A 303 0.24 10.94 3.50
N TRP A 304 -0.38 9.79 3.83
CA TRP A 304 -0.20 9.15 5.13
C TRP A 304 1.27 8.81 5.42
N ALA A 305 2.00 8.27 4.44
CA ALA A 305 3.39 7.90 4.60
C ALA A 305 4.25 9.14 4.89
N ARG A 306 4.06 10.21 4.11
CA ARG A 306 4.78 11.47 4.29
C ARG A 306 4.49 12.11 5.64
N ASP A 307 3.24 12.14 6.06
CA ASP A 307 2.84 12.65 7.38
C ASP A 307 3.48 11.83 8.51
N ARG A 308 3.48 10.49 8.37
CA ARG A 308 4.08 9.60 9.35
C ARG A 308 5.59 9.79 9.46
N ILE A 309 6.28 9.87 8.32
CA ILE A 309 7.72 10.12 8.25
C ILE A 309 8.04 11.48 8.85
N THR A 310 7.31 12.54 8.46
CA THR A 310 7.50 13.90 8.98
C THR A 310 7.34 13.93 10.50
N SER A 311 6.30 13.30 11.04
CA SER A 311 6.08 13.21 12.48
C SER A 311 7.24 12.50 13.20
N LEU A 312 7.84 11.47 12.60
CA LEU A 312 9.02 10.81 13.17
C LEU A 312 10.26 11.70 13.09
N MET A 313 10.46 12.41 11.97
CA MET A 313 11.57 13.35 11.78
C MET A 313 11.58 14.46 12.84
N GLU A 314 10.42 14.98 13.22
CA GLU A 314 10.30 16.03 14.25
C GLU A 314 10.88 15.60 15.60
N THR A 315 10.89 14.30 15.89
CA THR A 315 11.44 13.72 17.13
C THR A 315 12.84 13.14 16.96
N ALA A 316 13.30 12.98 15.71
CA ALA A 316 14.58 12.35 15.39
C ALA A 316 15.73 13.36 15.41
N GLN A 317 16.91 12.91 15.85
CA GLN A 317 18.12 13.71 15.84
C GLN A 317 18.90 13.47 14.54
N ARG A 318 19.09 14.54 13.74
CA ARG A 318 19.94 14.45 12.55
C ARG A 318 21.38 14.15 12.95
N LEU A 319 21.95 13.08 12.40
CA LEU A 319 23.36 12.78 12.57
C LEU A 319 24.17 13.64 11.60
N SER A 320 25.03 14.47 12.18
CA SER A 320 26.12 15.09 11.42
C SER A 320 27.30 14.15 11.50
N MET A 321 27.95 13.87 10.36
CA MET A 321 29.21 13.12 10.35
C MET A 321 30.16 13.71 11.40
N PRO A 322 30.84 12.88 12.21
CA PRO A 322 31.95 13.39 13.01
C PRO A 322 32.96 13.98 12.03
N SER A 323 33.14 15.30 12.07
CA SER A 323 34.28 15.94 11.43
C SER A 323 35.54 15.29 11.98
N GLU A 324 36.29 14.62 11.10
CA GLU A 324 37.61 14.02 11.38
C GLU A 324 38.57 15.01 12.06
#